data_AF-A0A7U4DEK6-F1
#
_entry.id   AF-A0A7U4DEK6-F1
#
_cell.length_a   1.000
_cell.length_b   1.000
_cell.length_c   1.000
_cell.angle_alpha   90.00
_cell.angle_beta   90.00
_cell.angle_gamma   90.00
#
_symmetry.space_group_name_H-M   'P 1'
#
loop_
_entity.id
_entity.type
_entity.pdbx_description
1 polymer ?
#
loop_
_entity_poly.entity_id
_entity_poly.type
_entity_poly.pdbx_seq_one_letter_code
_entity_poly.pdbx_strand_id
1 'polypeptide(L)'
;MPSFDIVSELELFEVNHAVQNTQKEIATRFDFRGHDVSIELNEKNKEIKISTESDFQCEQVYNMLENHFYKRKIDVQALDPQKATASGKNFVQVIKLKDGLDSDTDKKN
;
A
#
# COMPACT_ATOMS: atom_id res chain seq x y z
N MET A 1 18.49 -18.23 25.36
CA MET A 1 17.22 -18.26 24.60
C MET A 1 17.54 -17.76 23.21
N PRO A 2 17.41 -18.58 22.15
CA PRO A 2 17.56 -18.06 20.80
C PRO A 2 16.26 -17.32 20.47
N SER A 3 16.33 -15.99 20.39
CA SER A 3 15.28 -15.20 19.76
C SER A 3 15.23 -15.63 18.29
N PHE A 4 14.08 -16.14 17.86
CA PHE A 4 13.79 -16.27 16.45
C PHE A 4 13.71 -14.85 15.89
N ASP A 5 14.74 -14.46 15.15
CA ASP A 5 14.69 -13.31 14.26
C ASP A 5 13.62 -13.62 13.21
N ILE A 6 12.41 -13.10 13.39
CA ILE A 6 11.38 -13.12 12.35
C ILE A 6 11.84 -12.07 11.36
N VAL A 7 12.75 -12.45 10.47
CA VAL A 7 13.17 -11.62 9.35
C VAL A 7 11.94 -11.50 8.44
N SER A 8 11.16 -10.45 8.64
CA SER A 8 10.05 -10.10 7.76
C SER A 8 10.63 -9.39 6.54
N GLU A 9 11.37 -10.13 5.72
CA GLU A 9 11.74 -9.67 4.38
C GLU A 9 10.44 -9.49 3.60
N LEU A 10 10.18 -8.25 3.17
CA LEU A 10 8.97 -7.95 2.43
C LEU A 10 9.07 -8.59 1.05
N GLU A 11 8.25 -9.62 0.80
CA GLU A 11 8.18 -10.29 -0.50
C GLU A 11 7.61 -9.36 -1.57
N LEU A 12 8.49 -8.59 -2.22
CA LEU A 12 8.14 -7.59 -3.25
C LEU A 12 7.31 -8.19 -4.39
N PHE A 13 7.52 -9.48 -4.69
CA PHE A 13 6.73 -10.20 -5.68
C PHE A 13 5.25 -10.31 -5.26
N GLU A 14 4.98 -10.67 -4.01
CA GLU A 14 3.61 -10.73 -3.49
C GLU A 14 3.00 -9.33 -3.34
N VAL A 15 3.80 -8.32 -2.99
CA VAL A 15 3.36 -6.91 -2.95
C VAL A 15 2.93 -6.44 -4.34
N ASN A 16 3.73 -6.71 -5.37
CA ASN A 16 3.38 -6.39 -6.75
C ASN A 16 2.07 -7.10 -7.17
N HIS A 17 1.91 -8.37 -6.81
CA HIS A 17 0.65 -9.08 -7.03
C HIS A 17 -0.53 -8.44 -6.30
N ALA A 18 -0.36 -8.01 -5.05
CA ALA A 18 -1.41 -7.33 -4.30
C ALA A 18 -1.82 -6.01 -4.99
N VAL A 19 -0.86 -5.21 -5.43
CA VAL A 19 -1.11 -3.97 -6.18
C VAL A 19 -1.82 -4.25 -7.50
N GLN A 20 -1.38 -5.22 -8.28
CA GLN A 20 -2.02 -5.60 -9.55
C GLN A 20 -3.46 -6.11 -9.36
N ASN A 21 -3.74 -6.86 -8.28
CA ASN A 21 -5.11 -7.29 -7.98
C ASN A 21 -5.98 -6.10 -7.57
N THR A 22 -5.41 -5.14 -6.84
CA THR A 22 -6.10 -3.88 -6.50
C THR A 22 -6.44 -3.09 -7.76
N GLN A 23 -5.51 -2.95 -8.71
CA GLN A 23 -5.77 -2.32 -10.02
C GLN A 23 -6.93 -2.99 -10.77
N LYS A 24 -6.95 -4.32 -10.81
CA LYS A 24 -8.04 -5.09 -11.45
C LYS A 24 -9.37 -4.84 -10.75
N GLU A 25 -9.39 -4.83 -9.42
CA GLU A 25 -10.60 -4.60 -8.66
C GLU A 25 -11.17 -3.19 -8.90
N ILE A 26 -10.31 -2.17 -8.89
CA ILE A 26 -10.68 -0.78 -9.26
C ILE A 26 -11.32 -0.76 -10.66
N ALA A 27 -10.70 -1.41 -11.65
CA ALA A 27 -11.23 -1.45 -13.01
C ALA A 27 -12.60 -2.14 -13.14
N THR A 28 -12.94 -3.05 -12.21
CA THR A 28 -14.25 -3.74 -12.21
C THR A 28 -15.33 -3.00 -11.43
N ARG A 29 -14.96 -2.10 -10.52
CA ARG A 29 -15.91 -1.37 -9.66
C ARG A 29 -16.58 -0.24 -10.42
N PHE A 30 -17.91 -0.24 -10.40
CA PHE A 30 -18.72 0.77 -11.09
C PHE A 30 -18.49 2.18 -10.51
N ASP A 31 -18.27 2.29 -9.21
CA ASP A 31 -18.04 3.55 -8.51
C ASP A 31 -16.70 4.23 -8.83
N PHE A 32 -15.73 3.52 -9.43
CA PHE A 32 -14.50 4.13 -9.96
C PHE A 32 -14.56 4.37 -11.47
N ARG A 33 -15.65 3.99 -12.13
CA ARG A 33 -15.78 4.10 -13.59
C ARG A 33 -15.92 5.57 -14.00
N GLY A 34 -14.96 6.06 -14.78
CA GLY A 34 -14.93 7.45 -15.24
C GLY A 34 -14.25 8.42 -14.27
N HIS A 35 -13.73 7.93 -13.15
CA HIS A 35 -12.86 8.68 -12.24
C HIS A 35 -11.39 8.39 -12.54
N ASP A 36 -10.53 9.40 -12.37
CA ASP A 36 -9.08 9.25 -12.50
C ASP A 36 -8.48 8.62 -11.23
N VAL A 37 -8.51 7.28 -11.17
CA VAL A 37 -8.01 6.48 -10.05
C VAL A 37 -6.91 5.53 -10.51
N SER A 38 -5.74 5.62 -9.87
CA SER A 38 -4.61 4.75 -10.14
C SER A 38 -3.88 4.35 -8.86
N ILE A 39 -3.27 3.17 -8.90
CA ILE A 39 -2.37 2.66 -7.87
C ILE A 39 -1.14 2.07 -8.55
N GLU A 40 0.05 2.44 -8.08
CA GLU A 40 1.32 2.07 -8.69
C GLU A 40 2.33 1.66 -7.61
N LEU A 41 3.06 0.56 -7.85
CA LEU A 41 4.19 0.15 -7.03
C LEU A 41 5.49 0.70 -7.62
N ASN A 42 6.24 1.44 -6.82
CA ASN A 42 7.61 1.82 -7.12
C ASN A 42 8.58 0.91 -6.35
N GLU A 43 8.99 -0.18 -7.01
CA GLU A 43 9.88 -1.19 -6.44
C GLU A 43 11.24 -0.62 -6.01
N LYS A 44 11.74 0.40 -6.71
CA LYS A 44 13.04 1.03 -6.40
C LYS A 44 13.02 1.80 -5.09
N ASN A 45 11.93 2.53 -4.86
CA ASN A 45 11.77 3.35 -3.67
C ASN A 45 11.00 2.63 -2.55
N LYS A 46 10.57 1.38 -2.79
CA LYS A 46 9.71 0.61 -1.88
C LYS A 46 8.50 1.43 -1.40
N GLU A 47 7.79 2.03 -2.35
CA GLU A 47 6.59 2.83 -2.07
C GLU A 47 5.45 2.47 -3.02
N ILE A 48 4.22 2.55 -2.52
CA ILE A 48 3.01 2.45 -3.31
C ILE A 48 2.39 3.84 -3.38
N LYS A 49 2.07 4.28 -4.59
CA LYS A 49 1.41 5.56 -4.83
C LYS A 49 -0.04 5.30 -5.23
N ILE A 50 -0.97 5.90 -4.51
CA ILE A 50 -2.39 5.97 -4.87
C ILE A 50 -2.65 7.39 -5.38
N SER A 51 -3.33 7.52 -6.52
CA SER A 51 -3.82 8.78 -7.06
C SER A 51 -5.31 8.65 -7.33
N THR A 52 -6.10 9.61 -6.84
CA THR A 52 -7.56 9.64 -6.99
C THR A 52 -8.06 11.06 -7.17
N GLU A 53 -9.36 11.28 -7.34
CA GLU A 53 -9.94 12.62 -7.41
C GLU A 53 -10.34 13.17 -6.03
N SER A 54 -10.34 12.35 -4.98
CA SER A 54 -10.73 12.76 -3.63
C SER A 54 -10.08 11.92 -2.53
N ASP A 55 -9.86 12.54 -1.36
CA ASP A 55 -9.37 11.86 -0.16
C ASP A 55 -10.19 10.61 0.22
N PHE A 56 -11.52 10.69 0.09
CA PHE A 56 -12.40 9.55 0.33
C PHE A 56 -12.10 8.36 -0.61
N GLN A 57 -11.90 8.62 -1.90
CA GLN A 57 -11.52 7.57 -2.85
C GLN A 57 -10.14 6.99 -2.53
N CYS A 58 -9.18 7.81 -2.09
CA CYS A 58 -7.87 7.31 -1.63
C CYS A 58 -8.03 6.30 -0.48
N GLU A 59 -8.85 6.62 0.52
CA GLU A 59 -9.12 5.71 1.64
C GLU A 59 -9.78 4.40 1.17
N GLN A 60 -10.74 4.48 0.24
CA GLN A 60 -11.35 3.28 -0.34
C GLN A 60 -10.33 2.39 -1.05
N VAL A 61 -9.43 2.98 -1.87
CA VAL A 61 -8.38 2.23 -2.57
C VAL A 61 -7.37 1.65 -1.58
N TYR A 62 -7.01 2.38 -0.53
CA TYR A 62 -6.13 1.91 0.54
C TYR A 62 -6.73 0.68 1.26
N ASN A 63 -8.00 0.73 1.65
CA ASN A 63 -8.69 -0.39 2.27
C ASN A 63 -8.74 -1.63 1.35
N MET A 64 -8.87 -1.42 0.03
CA MET A 64 -8.80 -2.51 -0.96
C MET A 64 -7.40 -3.12 -1.01
N LEU A 65 -6.36 -2.29 -1.00
CA LEU A 65 -4.96 -2.73 -0.95
C LEU A 65 -4.68 -3.59 0.30
N GLU A 66 -5.12 -3.16 1.48
CA GLU A 66 -4.96 -3.92 2.74
C GLU A 66 -5.60 -5.30 2.65
N ASN A 67 -6.80 -5.39 2.07
CA ASN A 67 -7.47 -6.67 1.83
C ASN A 67 -6.68 -7.59 0.89
N HIS A 68 -6.04 -7.04 -0.15
CA HIS A 68 -5.18 -7.82 -1.04
C HIS A 68 -3.88 -8.25 -0.37
N PHE A 69 -3.29 -7.40 0.48
CA PHE A 69 -2.14 -7.76 1.32
C PHE A 69 -2.47 -8.94 2.23
N TYR A 70 -3.60 -8.88 2.94
CA TYR A 70 -4.06 -9.96 3.81
C TYR A 70 -4.27 -11.28 3.04
N LYS A 71 -4.92 -11.23 1.87
CA LYS A 71 -5.12 -12.41 0.99
C LYS A 71 -3.79 -13.02 0.52
N ARG A 72 -2.76 -12.19 0.38
CA ARG A 72 -1.41 -12.58 -0.04
C ARG A 72 -0.51 -12.98 1.12
N LYS A 73 -1.04 -12.97 2.36
CA LYS A 73 -0.29 -13.25 3.61
C LYS A 73 0.87 -12.28 3.83
N ILE A 74 0.74 -11.06 3.33
CA ILE A 74 1.68 -9.97 3.59
C ILE A 74 1.18 -9.23 4.83
N ASP A 75 2.09 -8.90 5.74
CA ASP A 75 1.74 -8.12 6.92
C ASP A 75 1.31 -6.71 6.50
N VAL A 76 0.09 -6.32 6.89
CA VAL A 76 -0.43 -4.96 6.65
C VAL A 76 0.34 -3.93 7.48
N GLN A 77 1.02 -4.32 8.56
CA GLN A 77 1.92 -3.44 9.32
C GLN A 77 3.12 -2.96 8.50
N ALA A 78 3.42 -3.64 7.39
CA ALA A 78 4.42 -3.20 6.45
C ALA A 78 3.98 -1.98 5.63
N LEU A 79 2.69 -1.64 5.62
CA LEU A 79 2.17 -0.43 4.98
C LEU A 79 2.31 0.75 5.95
N ASP A 80 3.04 1.79 5.53
CA ASP A 80 3.16 3.07 6.23
C ASP A 80 2.48 4.18 5.43
N PRO A 81 1.14 4.28 5.51
CA PRO A 81 0.38 5.28 4.77
C PRO A 81 0.75 6.69 5.22
N GLN A 82 1.29 7.48 4.31
CA GLN A 82 1.50 8.90 4.54
C GLN A 82 0.18 9.65 4.34
N LYS A 83 0.13 10.90 4.83
CA LYS A 83 -1.03 11.75 4.63
C LYS A 83 -1.29 11.99 3.14
N ALA A 84 -2.53 11.78 2.70
CA ALA A 84 -2.95 12.15 1.36
C ALA A 84 -2.82 13.66 1.17
N THR A 85 -2.23 14.09 0.06
CA THR A 85 -2.01 15.49 -0.27
C THR A 85 -2.63 15.81 -1.62
N ALA A 86 -3.18 17.02 -1.75
CA ALA A 86 -3.70 17.50 -3.03
C ALA A 86 -2.52 17.79 -3.98
N SER A 87 -2.56 17.20 -5.16
CA SER A 87 -1.59 17.37 -6.24
C SER A 87 -2.33 17.79 -7.50
N GLY A 88 -2.51 19.11 -7.68
CA GLY A 88 -3.27 19.67 -8.79
C GLY A 88 -4.76 19.39 -8.67
N LYS A 89 -5.32 18.60 -9.58
CA LYS A 89 -6.74 18.20 -9.59
C LYS A 89 -7.00 16.89 -8.84
N ASN A 90 -5.94 16.17 -8.46
CA ASN A 90 -6.01 14.85 -7.86
C ASN A 90 -5.54 14.90 -6.40
N PHE A 91 -5.91 13.88 -5.64
CA PHE A 91 -5.35 13.56 -4.34
C PHE A 91 -4.36 12.41 -4.51
N VAL A 92 -3.17 12.58 -3.96
CA VAL A 92 -2.11 11.58 -4.01
C VAL A 92 -1.77 11.16 -2.58
N GLN A 93 -1.77 9.86 -2.36
CA GLN A 93 -1.31 9.25 -1.13
C GLN A 93 -0.12 8.35 -1.44
N VAL A 94 0.98 8.57 -0.71
CA VAL A 94 2.16 7.72 -0.78
C VAL A 94 2.14 6.79 0.43
N ILE A 95 2.38 5.51 0.21
CA ILE A 95 2.43 4.48 1.24
C ILE A 95 3.83 3.88 1.17
N LYS A 96 4.64 4.12 2.19
CA LYS A 96 5.97 3.52 2.25
C LYS A 96 5.85 2.06 2.67
N LEU A 97 6.67 1.20 2.10
CA LEU A 97 6.76 -0.19 2.49
C LEU A 97 7.88 -0.34 3.51
N LYS A 98 7.52 -0.70 4.73
CA LYS A 98 8.47 -1.06 5.78
C LYS A 98 8.98 -2.46 5.51
N ASP A 99 10.28 -2.56 5.34
CA ASP A 99 11.00 -3.84 5.37
C ASP A 99 11.29 -4.14 6.85
N GLY A 100 11.18 -5.40 7.30
CA GLY A 100 11.41 -5.79 8.70
C GLY A 100 12.81 -5.43 9.26
N LEU A 101 13.69 -4.85 8.43
CA LEU A 101 15.03 -4.38 8.75
C LEU A 101 15.14 -2.88 9.02
N ASP A 102 14.05 -2.11 9.14
CA ASP A 102 14.16 -0.76 9.69
C ASP A 102 14.46 -0.87 11.20
N SER A 103 15.75 -0.87 11.51
CA SER A 103 16.35 -1.14 12.83
C SER A 103 16.03 -0.08 13.91
N ASP A 104 14.93 0.67 13.78
CA ASP A 104 14.60 1.79 14.67
C ASP A 104 13.24 1.68 15.37
N THR A 105 12.43 0.64 15.11
CA THR A 105 11.10 0.48 15.77
C THR A 105 11.08 -0.63 16.81
N ASP A 106 12.00 -0.60 17.78
CA ASP A 106 11.84 -1.30 19.07
C ASP A 106 12.32 -0.41 20.22
N LYS A 107 11.68 0.76 20.34
CA LYS A 107 11.68 1.58 21.58
C LYS A 107 10.36 2.33 21.73
N LYS A 108 9.37 1.68 22.38
CA LYS A 108 8.20 2.20 23.14
C LYS A 108 7.11 1.13 23.07
N ASN A 109 6.64 0.49 24.12
CA ASN A 109 6.66 0.70 25.58
C ASN A 109 6.49 -0.66 26.27
#